data_AF-A0A6N7PU19-F1
#
_entry.id   AF-A0A6N7PU19-F1
#
_cell.length_a   1.000
_cell.length_b   1.000
_cell.length_c   1.000
_cell.angle_alpha   90.00
_cell.angle_beta   90.00
_cell.angle_gamma   90.00
#
_symmetry.space_group_name_H-M   'P 1'
#
loop_
_entity.id
_entity.type
_entity.pdbx_description
1 polymer ?
#
loop_
_entity_poly.entity_id
_entity_poly.type
_entity_poly.pdbx_seq_one_letter_code
_entity_poly.pdbx_strand_id
1 'polypeptide(L)'
;MLDLQDPQEIVDRLEERLDLPVHPTYPLRDKEIVGIWRKRSVEALQGLWKGGFFERKDALGRPLHESLFAVADGPMASTFEEAPGRTILLGELIRNIVQPGRITQGLKGTCAATCIEIYVAERDPAEYARIVAGLVSPEGKVKLRSGRELARDEDVLEPDEYEFRRSPVSRLFQVACMEYAYPELDYRNAEDGQFEGVKNTGTGLSLGAFDRLLDGITGKHWETLSDAHARFAALFARFGVDTSKVADLHRDALSIIERVTSAGETVFATLELPKVRSPVRRAAGSAEHAAHKVRILEIDRPNGIVTYDDPMDPQQSWFEGIRTRIVDRYGRCTMPIADFEKLLVELSYPPELWPGPEQARPAPTEPQPETR
;
A
#
# COMPACT_ATOMS: atom_id res chain seq x y z
N MET A 1 -28.20 -11.95 -11.69
CA MET A 1 -26.80 -12.34 -11.96
C MET A 1 -26.81 -13.11 -13.25
N LEU A 2 -26.06 -12.64 -14.25
CA LEU A 2 -25.80 -13.42 -15.45
C LEU A 2 -24.73 -14.45 -15.07
N ASP A 3 -25.01 -15.73 -15.27
CA ASP A 3 -24.06 -16.81 -15.06
C ASP A 3 -23.07 -16.81 -16.24
N LEU A 4 -22.11 -15.88 -16.21
CA LEU A 4 -21.05 -15.79 -17.21
C LEU A 4 -20.06 -16.92 -16.95
N GLN A 5 -20.25 -18.05 -17.62
CA GLN A 5 -19.37 -19.21 -17.47
C GLN A 5 -18.14 -19.13 -18.39
N ASP A 6 -18.14 -18.25 -19.41
CA ASP A 6 -17.03 -18.09 -20.35
C ASP A 6 -16.15 -16.87 -19.96
N PRO A 7 -14.89 -17.09 -19.53
CA PRO A 7 -13.95 -16.00 -19.28
C PRO A 7 -13.75 -15.05 -20.47
N GLN A 8 -13.89 -15.51 -21.71
CA GLN A 8 -13.78 -14.64 -22.89
C GLN A 8 -14.94 -13.64 -22.95
N GLU A 9 -16.16 -14.07 -22.63
CA GLU A 9 -17.33 -13.18 -22.58
C GLU A 9 -17.16 -12.09 -21.50
N ILE A 10 -16.54 -12.43 -20.37
CA ILE A 10 -16.19 -11.46 -19.33
C ILE A 10 -15.21 -10.40 -19.87
N VAL A 11 -14.16 -10.84 -20.58
CA VAL A 11 -13.18 -9.93 -21.19
C VAL A 11 -13.83 -9.02 -22.21
N ASP A 12 -14.58 -9.58 -23.17
CA ASP A 12 -15.19 -8.82 -24.25
C ASP A 12 -16.11 -7.72 -23.69
N ARG A 13 -16.93 -8.05 -22.69
CA ARG A 13 -17.82 -7.08 -22.05
C ARG A 13 -17.07 -5.98 -21.29
N LEU A 14 -16.00 -6.33 -20.56
CA LEU A 14 -15.20 -5.32 -19.86
C LEU A 14 -14.42 -4.44 -20.84
N GLU A 15 -13.97 -4.99 -21.97
CA GLU A 15 -13.32 -4.25 -23.06
C GLU A 15 -14.29 -3.24 -23.69
N GLU A 16 -15.53 -3.63 -23.97
CA GLU A 16 -16.57 -2.69 -24.42
C GLU A 16 -16.74 -1.48 -23.48
N ARG A 17 -16.63 -1.70 -22.16
CA ARG A 17 -16.73 -0.62 -21.16
C ARG A 17 -15.50 0.27 -21.13
N LEU A 18 -14.31 -0.30 -21.36
CA LEU A 18 -13.07 0.47 -21.54
C LEU A 18 -13.07 1.28 -22.85
N ASP A 19 -13.89 0.87 -23.82
CA ASP A 19 -14.06 1.55 -25.11
C ASP A 19 -15.00 2.76 -25.09
N LEU A 20 -15.74 2.96 -23.99
CA LEU A 20 -16.57 4.14 -23.80
C LEU A 20 -15.73 5.43 -23.74
N PRO A 21 -16.30 6.59 -24.12
CA PRO A 21 -15.63 7.88 -23.97
C PRO A 21 -15.16 8.13 -22.54
N VAL A 22 -13.99 8.74 -22.39
CA VAL A 22 -13.48 9.22 -21.09
C VAL A 22 -13.70 10.73 -20.99
N HIS A 23 -13.84 11.26 -19.77
CA HIS A 23 -14.00 12.69 -19.56
C HIS A 23 -12.75 13.45 -20.05
N PRO A 24 -12.86 14.39 -21.01
CA PRO A 24 -11.70 14.96 -21.69
C PRO A 24 -10.82 15.84 -20.80
N THR A 25 -11.37 16.34 -19.68
CA THR A 25 -10.65 17.23 -18.76
C THR A 25 -10.02 16.50 -17.57
N TYR A 26 -10.33 15.22 -17.35
CA TYR A 26 -9.73 14.50 -16.23
C TYR A 26 -8.27 14.15 -16.55
N PRO A 27 -7.30 14.53 -15.70
CA PRO A 27 -5.90 14.28 -15.98
C PRO A 27 -5.59 12.78 -15.90
N LEU A 28 -5.19 12.20 -17.03
CA LEU A 28 -4.64 10.84 -17.05
C LEU A 28 -3.21 10.84 -16.51
N ARG A 29 -2.84 9.73 -15.86
CA ARG A 29 -1.48 9.50 -15.35
C ARG A 29 -0.45 9.78 -16.44
N ASP A 30 0.67 10.39 -16.07
CA ASP A 30 1.77 10.71 -17.00
C ASP A 30 1.36 11.58 -18.21
N LYS A 31 0.23 12.29 -18.12
CA LYS A 31 -0.38 13.01 -19.25
C LYS A 31 -0.57 12.10 -20.47
N GLU A 32 -0.87 10.82 -20.23
CA GLU A 32 -1.17 9.84 -21.27
C GLU A 32 -2.29 10.37 -22.19
N ILE A 33 -2.13 10.20 -23.51
CA ILE A 33 -3.26 10.40 -24.42
C ILE A 33 -4.23 9.23 -24.27
N VAL A 34 -5.53 9.50 -24.41
CA VAL A 34 -6.63 8.54 -24.18
C VAL A 34 -6.41 7.21 -24.90
N GLY A 35 -5.98 7.23 -26.17
CA GLY A 35 -5.76 6.01 -26.93
C GLY A 35 -4.65 5.11 -26.37
N ILE A 36 -3.57 5.70 -25.83
CA ILE A 36 -2.49 4.93 -25.19
C ILE A 36 -2.96 4.38 -23.84
N TRP A 37 -3.64 5.21 -23.05
CA TRP A 37 -4.22 4.80 -21.77
C TRP A 37 -5.16 3.60 -21.98
N ARG A 38 -6.09 3.70 -22.93
CA ARG A 38 -7.06 2.64 -23.25
C ARG A 38 -6.36 1.35 -23.67
N LYS A 39 -5.42 1.42 -24.61
CA LYS A 39 -4.64 0.25 -25.06
C LYS A 39 -4.01 -0.46 -23.86
N ARG A 40 -3.38 0.28 -22.94
CA ARG A 40 -2.75 -0.27 -21.73
C ARG A 40 -3.78 -0.87 -20.76
N SER A 41 -4.97 -0.28 -20.64
CA SER A 41 -6.06 -0.83 -19.83
C SER A 41 -6.56 -2.17 -20.38
N VAL A 42 -6.73 -2.28 -21.72
CA VAL A 42 -7.11 -3.54 -22.37
C VAL A 42 -6.01 -4.59 -22.25
N GLU A 43 -4.74 -4.24 -22.48
CA GLU A 43 -3.60 -5.14 -22.25
C GLU A 43 -3.56 -5.67 -20.81
N ALA A 44 -3.87 -4.81 -19.83
CA ALA A 44 -3.97 -5.22 -18.43
C ALA A 44 -5.16 -6.16 -18.19
N LEU A 45 -6.34 -5.87 -18.73
CA LEU A 45 -7.51 -6.75 -18.64
C LEU A 45 -7.21 -8.15 -19.20
N GLN A 46 -6.56 -8.22 -20.35
CA GLN A 46 -6.08 -9.46 -20.95
C GLN A 46 -5.07 -10.19 -20.05
N GLY A 47 -4.24 -9.43 -19.33
CA GLY A 47 -3.33 -9.96 -18.30
C GLY A 47 -4.06 -10.62 -17.12
N LEU A 48 -5.15 -10.01 -16.62
CA LEU A 48 -5.99 -10.61 -15.57
C LEU A 48 -6.56 -11.96 -16.02
N TRP A 49 -7.09 -12.01 -17.24
CA TRP A 49 -7.65 -13.23 -17.79
C TRP A 49 -6.58 -14.33 -17.94
N LYS A 50 -5.46 -14.04 -18.60
CA LYS A 50 -4.36 -15.00 -18.79
C LYS A 50 -3.76 -15.48 -17.47
N GLY A 51 -3.77 -14.64 -16.44
CA GLY A 51 -3.32 -14.99 -15.10
C GLY A 51 -4.35 -15.71 -14.23
N GLY A 52 -5.56 -15.98 -14.75
CA GLY A 52 -6.62 -16.65 -14.02
C GLY A 52 -7.17 -15.84 -12.82
N PHE A 53 -7.11 -14.51 -12.89
CA PHE A 53 -7.48 -13.66 -11.76
C PHE A 53 -9.00 -13.55 -11.55
N PHE A 54 -9.82 -13.74 -12.59
CA PHE A 54 -11.26 -13.53 -12.49
C PHE A 54 -11.96 -14.44 -11.49
N GLU A 55 -11.46 -15.66 -11.29
CA GLU A 55 -12.03 -16.64 -10.35
C GLU A 55 -11.53 -16.48 -8.92
N ARG A 56 -10.56 -15.58 -8.69
CA ARG A 56 -10.11 -15.27 -7.32
C ARG A 56 -11.25 -14.64 -6.55
N LYS A 57 -11.42 -15.06 -5.30
CA LYS A 57 -12.56 -14.68 -4.47
C LYS A 57 -12.17 -13.63 -3.44
N ASP A 58 -13.07 -12.67 -3.24
CA ASP A 58 -13.01 -11.70 -2.16
C ASP A 58 -13.32 -12.36 -0.80
N ALA A 59 -13.28 -11.59 0.30
CA ALA A 59 -13.58 -12.13 1.62
C ALA A 59 -15.04 -12.60 1.82
N LEU A 60 -15.95 -12.27 0.90
CA LEU A 60 -17.34 -12.71 0.88
C LEU A 60 -17.56 -13.90 -0.08
N GLY A 61 -16.49 -14.42 -0.69
CA GLY A 61 -16.54 -15.55 -1.61
C GLY A 61 -16.95 -15.18 -3.04
N ARG A 62 -17.04 -13.89 -3.39
CA ARG A 62 -17.42 -13.44 -4.73
C ARG A 62 -16.18 -13.30 -5.62
N PRO A 63 -16.26 -13.72 -6.90
CA PRO A 63 -15.15 -13.64 -7.83
C PRO A 63 -14.79 -12.19 -8.20
N LEU A 64 -13.53 -11.95 -8.56
CA LEU A 64 -13.01 -10.62 -8.94
C LEU A 64 -13.86 -9.96 -10.03
N HIS A 65 -14.28 -10.70 -11.05
CA HIS A 65 -15.02 -10.14 -12.19
C HIS A 65 -16.36 -9.50 -11.77
N GLU A 66 -17.03 -10.02 -10.73
CA GLU A 66 -18.26 -9.41 -10.20
C GLU A 66 -17.99 -8.00 -9.67
N SER A 67 -16.88 -7.80 -8.95
CA SER A 67 -16.50 -6.48 -8.45
C SER A 67 -16.08 -5.52 -9.57
N LEU A 68 -15.44 -6.02 -10.63
CA LEU A 68 -15.15 -5.22 -11.82
C LEU A 68 -16.43 -4.78 -12.54
N PHE A 69 -17.41 -5.67 -12.70
CA PHE A 69 -18.73 -5.30 -13.23
C PHE A 69 -19.51 -4.37 -12.31
N ALA A 70 -19.33 -4.45 -10.98
CA ALA A 70 -19.95 -3.50 -10.07
C ALA A 70 -19.44 -2.06 -10.30
N VAL A 71 -18.14 -1.89 -10.57
CA VAL A 71 -17.58 -0.57 -10.96
C VAL A 71 -18.04 -0.16 -12.36
N ALA A 72 -18.08 -1.11 -13.31
CA ALA A 72 -18.42 -0.82 -14.71
C ALA A 72 -19.90 -0.46 -14.91
N ASP A 73 -20.80 -1.27 -14.36
CA ASP A 73 -22.24 -1.28 -14.66
C ASP A 73 -23.12 -1.01 -13.42
N GLY A 74 -22.59 -1.18 -12.20
CA GLY A 74 -23.37 -1.04 -10.95
C GLY A 74 -23.68 0.42 -10.60
N PRO A 75 -24.64 0.70 -9.70
CA PRO A 75 -24.90 2.07 -9.23
C PRO A 75 -23.62 2.72 -8.69
N MET A 76 -23.42 3.99 -9.02
CA MET A 76 -22.24 4.78 -8.65
C MET A 76 -22.71 6.14 -8.13
N ALA A 77 -21.99 6.71 -7.17
CA ALA A 77 -22.26 8.09 -6.76
C ALA A 77 -22.02 9.06 -7.92
N SER A 78 -22.91 10.03 -8.11
CA SER A 78 -22.91 10.93 -9.28
C SER A 78 -21.60 11.68 -9.46
N THR A 79 -20.94 12.03 -8.35
CA THR A 79 -19.63 12.69 -8.38
C THR A 79 -18.59 11.88 -9.15
N PHE A 80 -18.57 10.54 -9.01
CA PHE A 80 -17.68 9.68 -9.78
C PHE A 80 -18.14 9.44 -11.21
N GLU A 81 -19.44 9.50 -11.49
CA GLU A 81 -19.96 9.42 -12.85
C GLU A 81 -19.55 10.65 -13.68
N GLU A 82 -19.61 11.83 -13.05
CA GLU A 82 -19.22 13.11 -13.64
C GLU A 82 -17.70 13.21 -13.82
N ALA A 83 -16.93 12.97 -12.76
CA ALA A 83 -15.47 12.98 -12.79
C ALA A 83 -14.88 12.09 -11.67
N PRO A 84 -14.03 11.10 -11.98
CA PRO A 84 -13.34 10.86 -13.25
C PRO A 84 -14.16 10.13 -14.34
N GLY A 85 -15.30 9.55 -13.99
CA GLY A 85 -16.08 8.67 -14.87
C GLY A 85 -15.71 7.19 -14.75
N ARG A 86 -16.71 6.33 -14.98
CA ARG A 86 -16.64 4.86 -14.87
C ARG A 86 -15.46 4.25 -15.62
N THR A 87 -15.26 4.66 -16.86
CA THR A 87 -14.21 4.14 -17.74
C THR A 87 -12.82 4.31 -17.11
N ILE A 88 -12.53 5.50 -16.56
CA ILE A 88 -11.24 5.79 -15.93
C ILE A 88 -11.08 4.96 -14.65
N LEU A 89 -12.11 4.89 -13.80
CA LEU A 89 -12.06 4.11 -12.55
C LEU A 89 -11.81 2.63 -12.83
N LEU A 90 -12.54 2.05 -13.79
CA LEU A 90 -12.38 0.66 -14.19
C LEU A 90 -10.97 0.39 -14.73
N GLY A 91 -10.49 1.23 -15.65
CA GLY A 91 -9.16 1.06 -16.24
C GLY A 91 -8.03 1.22 -15.23
N GLU A 92 -8.09 2.20 -14.33
CA GLU A 92 -7.09 2.35 -13.28
C GLU A 92 -7.12 1.21 -12.26
N LEU A 93 -8.31 0.73 -11.86
CA LEU A 93 -8.45 -0.43 -10.98
C LEU A 93 -7.82 -1.68 -11.59
N ILE A 94 -8.17 -2.01 -12.84
CA ILE A 94 -7.60 -3.16 -13.57
C ILE A 94 -6.09 -3.05 -13.65
N ARG A 95 -5.56 -1.88 -14.04
CA ARG A 95 -4.12 -1.70 -14.18
C ARG A 95 -3.39 -1.74 -12.83
N ASN A 96 -4.02 -1.29 -11.74
CA ASN A 96 -3.47 -1.41 -10.39
C ASN A 96 -3.39 -2.88 -9.95
N ILE A 97 -4.42 -3.69 -10.23
CA ILE A 97 -4.41 -5.13 -9.90
C ILE A 97 -3.30 -5.87 -10.67
N VAL A 98 -3.16 -5.61 -11.97
CA VAL A 98 -2.16 -6.28 -12.81
C VAL A 98 -0.73 -5.85 -12.46
N GLN A 99 -0.57 -4.60 -12.01
CA GLN A 99 0.73 -4.04 -11.70
C GLN A 99 0.70 -3.28 -10.37
N PRO A 100 0.57 -3.96 -9.21
CA PRO A 100 0.38 -3.28 -7.92
C PRO A 100 1.47 -2.27 -7.58
N GLY A 101 2.73 -2.53 -7.97
CA GLY A 101 3.84 -1.59 -7.75
C GLY A 101 3.63 -0.20 -8.37
N ARG A 102 2.72 -0.03 -9.35
CA ARG A 102 2.43 1.29 -9.92
C ARG A 102 1.70 2.22 -8.96
N ILE A 103 1.03 1.67 -7.94
CA ILE A 103 0.22 2.42 -6.98
C ILE A 103 1.18 3.33 -6.20
N THR A 104 0.82 4.61 -6.09
CA THR A 104 1.67 5.64 -5.47
C THR A 104 0.83 6.61 -4.66
N GLN A 105 1.45 7.19 -3.63
CA GLN A 105 0.87 8.25 -2.80
C GLN A 105 0.95 9.63 -3.48
N GLY A 106 1.68 9.76 -4.59
CA GLY A 106 2.05 11.06 -5.14
C GLY A 106 2.94 11.83 -4.14
N LEU A 107 2.58 13.09 -3.87
CA LEU A 107 3.24 13.95 -2.88
C LEU A 107 2.36 14.20 -1.63
N LYS A 108 1.50 13.24 -1.29
CA LYS A 108 0.63 13.26 -0.11
C LYS A 108 1.20 12.44 1.03
N GLY A 109 0.81 12.68 2.28
CA GLY A 109 1.25 11.93 3.45
C GLY A 109 0.59 10.56 3.64
N THR A 110 0.17 9.88 2.56
CA THR A 110 -0.57 8.61 2.60
C THR A 110 0.31 7.37 2.41
N CYS A 111 1.62 7.44 2.69
CA CYS A 111 2.57 6.32 2.48
C CYS A 111 2.10 5.00 3.09
N ALA A 112 1.59 5.04 4.31
CA ALA A 112 1.12 3.87 5.05
C ALA A 112 -0.12 3.24 4.39
N ALA A 113 -1.13 4.05 4.04
CA ALA A 113 -2.31 3.58 3.32
C ALA A 113 -1.96 3.06 1.92
N THR A 114 -0.99 3.68 1.24
CA THR A 114 -0.50 3.25 -0.07
C THR A 114 0.20 1.90 -0.01
N CYS A 115 1.04 1.65 1.01
CA CYS A 115 1.65 0.34 1.23
C CYS A 115 0.60 -0.77 1.40
N ILE A 116 -0.50 -0.47 2.12
CA ILE A 116 -1.62 -1.39 2.30
C ILE A 116 -2.38 -1.60 1.00
N GLU A 117 -2.60 -0.54 0.21
CA GLU A 117 -3.23 -0.63 -1.12
C GLU A 117 -2.43 -1.55 -2.05
N ILE A 118 -1.10 -1.38 -2.12
CA ILE A 118 -0.22 -2.25 -2.91
C ILE A 118 -0.33 -3.70 -2.42
N TYR A 119 -0.27 -3.91 -1.09
CA TYR A 119 -0.36 -5.24 -0.49
C TYR A 119 -1.68 -5.94 -0.83
N VAL A 120 -2.83 -5.26 -0.65
CA VAL A 120 -4.13 -5.87 -0.93
C VAL A 120 -4.32 -6.11 -2.43
N ALA A 121 -3.91 -5.19 -3.30
CA ALA A 121 -4.00 -5.37 -4.75
C ALA A 121 -3.17 -6.58 -5.23
N GLU A 122 -2.02 -6.84 -4.62
CA GLU A 122 -1.17 -7.98 -4.96
C GLU A 122 -1.66 -9.31 -4.38
N ARG A 123 -2.03 -9.32 -3.09
CA ARG A 123 -2.35 -10.54 -2.35
C ARG A 123 -3.80 -10.96 -2.48
N ASP A 124 -4.69 -9.99 -2.53
CA ASP A 124 -6.13 -10.22 -2.59
C ASP A 124 -6.80 -9.23 -3.57
N PRO A 125 -6.57 -9.42 -4.88
CA PRO A 125 -7.04 -8.51 -5.90
C PRO A 125 -8.58 -8.42 -5.97
N ALA A 126 -9.27 -9.52 -5.62
CA ALA A 126 -10.73 -9.56 -5.58
C ALA A 126 -11.26 -8.70 -4.42
N GLU A 127 -10.64 -8.78 -3.25
CA GLU A 127 -10.96 -7.92 -2.11
C GLU A 127 -10.65 -6.44 -2.38
N TYR A 128 -9.52 -6.14 -3.02
CA TYR A 128 -9.20 -4.77 -3.43
C TYR A 128 -10.28 -4.20 -4.36
N ALA A 129 -10.66 -4.95 -5.40
CA ALA A 129 -11.73 -4.54 -6.31
C ALA A 129 -13.07 -4.39 -5.60
N ARG A 130 -13.40 -5.29 -4.66
CA ARG A 130 -14.62 -5.22 -3.84
C ARG A 130 -14.66 -3.96 -3.00
N ILE A 131 -13.55 -3.62 -2.35
CA ILE A 131 -13.43 -2.40 -1.54
C ILE A 131 -13.66 -1.18 -2.41
N VAL A 132 -12.97 -1.08 -3.55
CA VAL A 132 -13.14 0.03 -4.49
C VAL A 132 -14.58 0.12 -4.99
N ALA A 133 -15.22 -1.01 -5.35
CA ALA A 133 -16.61 -1.05 -5.78
C ALA A 133 -17.58 -0.51 -4.72
N GLY A 134 -17.38 -0.84 -3.44
CA GLY A 134 -18.18 -0.30 -2.35
C GLY A 134 -17.93 1.19 -2.10
N LEU A 135 -16.69 1.65 -2.23
CA LEU A 135 -16.34 3.06 -2.04
C LEU A 135 -16.87 3.96 -3.17
N VAL A 136 -17.04 3.45 -4.40
CA VAL A 136 -17.66 4.21 -5.51
C VAL A 136 -19.19 4.13 -5.52
N SER A 137 -19.80 3.23 -4.73
CA SER A 137 -21.25 3.09 -4.68
C SER A 137 -21.92 4.39 -4.17
N PRO A 138 -23.26 4.53 -4.34
CA PRO A 138 -24.00 5.66 -3.79
C PRO A 138 -23.80 5.81 -2.28
N GLU A 139 -23.78 4.71 -1.53
CA GLU A 139 -23.55 4.70 -0.08
C GLU A 139 -22.10 4.98 0.30
N GLY A 140 -21.15 4.74 -0.61
CA GLY A 140 -19.72 4.99 -0.40
C GLY A 140 -19.13 4.18 0.75
N LYS A 141 -19.66 2.99 1.03
CA LYS A 141 -19.34 2.19 2.23
C LYS A 141 -19.07 0.74 1.90
N VAL A 142 -18.15 0.14 2.64
CA VAL A 142 -17.82 -1.27 2.51
C VAL A 142 -17.44 -1.89 3.85
N LYS A 143 -18.02 -3.04 4.18
CA LYS A 143 -17.58 -3.83 5.35
C LYS A 143 -16.25 -4.50 5.05
N LEU A 144 -15.28 -4.31 5.93
CA LEU A 144 -13.97 -4.97 5.88
C LEU A 144 -14.01 -6.35 6.54
N ARG A 145 -12.91 -7.09 6.42
CA ARG A 145 -12.74 -8.42 7.05
C ARG A 145 -12.88 -8.39 8.57
N SER A 146 -12.48 -7.29 9.20
CA SER A 146 -12.68 -7.10 10.64
C SER A 146 -14.16 -6.85 11.03
N GLY A 147 -15.09 -6.84 10.07
CA GLY A 147 -16.51 -6.50 10.26
C GLY A 147 -16.79 -5.01 10.41
N ARG A 148 -15.75 -4.16 10.50
CA ARG A 148 -15.86 -2.70 10.59
C ARG A 148 -16.12 -2.11 9.20
N GLU A 149 -16.71 -0.92 9.17
CA GLU A 149 -17.01 -0.21 7.93
C GLU A 149 -15.86 0.70 7.53
N LEU A 150 -15.48 0.66 6.26
CA LEU A 150 -14.66 1.65 5.59
C LEU A 150 -15.61 2.53 4.77
N ALA A 151 -15.47 3.85 4.90
CA ALA A 151 -16.33 4.81 4.21
C ALA A 151 -15.48 5.77 3.38
N ARG A 152 -16.01 6.15 2.22
CA ARG A 152 -15.50 7.24 1.40
C ARG A 152 -15.79 8.57 2.10
N ASP A 153 -14.83 9.48 2.05
CA ASP A 153 -15.05 10.91 2.26
C ASP A 153 -15.46 11.57 0.93
N GLU A 154 -16.48 12.44 0.96
CA GLU A 154 -17.07 13.07 -0.21
C GLU A 154 -16.17 14.17 -0.80
N ASP A 155 -15.28 14.77 -0.01
CA ASP A 155 -14.45 15.92 -0.39
C ASP A 155 -13.15 15.53 -1.15
N VAL A 156 -12.97 14.25 -1.46
CA VAL A 156 -11.67 13.67 -1.87
C VAL A 156 -11.44 13.58 -3.37
N LEU A 157 -12.31 14.15 -4.19
CA LEU A 157 -12.44 13.73 -5.60
C LEU A 157 -11.64 14.59 -6.59
N GLU A 158 -11.42 15.86 -6.26
CA GLU A 158 -10.71 16.76 -7.17
C GLU A 158 -9.19 16.52 -7.13
N PRO A 159 -8.54 16.29 -8.29
CA PRO A 159 -7.10 16.20 -8.33
C PRO A 159 -6.48 17.57 -8.07
N ASP A 160 -5.43 17.61 -7.24
CA ASP A 160 -4.56 18.77 -7.12
C ASP A 160 -3.15 18.49 -7.68
N GLU A 161 -2.30 19.50 -7.65
CA GLU A 161 -0.92 19.41 -8.17
C GLU A 161 -0.03 18.41 -7.41
N TYR A 162 -0.40 18.04 -6.18
CA TYR A 162 0.34 17.09 -5.32
C TYR A 162 -0.09 15.64 -5.54
N GLU A 163 -1.20 15.40 -6.23
CA GLU A 163 -1.64 14.05 -6.61
C GLU A 163 -0.67 13.39 -7.59
N PHE A 164 -0.06 14.18 -8.48
CA PHE A 164 0.96 13.73 -9.41
C PHE A 164 0.57 12.46 -10.20
N ARG A 165 1.13 11.27 -9.89
CA ARG A 165 0.79 9.99 -10.55
C ARG A 165 -0.19 9.11 -9.75
N ARG A 166 -0.74 9.62 -8.64
CA ARG A 166 -1.78 8.97 -7.84
C ARG A 166 -3.08 8.93 -8.64
N SER A 167 -3.57 7.71 -8.89
CA SER A 167 -4.79 7.49 -9.65
C SER A 167 -6.04 7.90 -8.84
N PRO A 168 -7.19 8.19 -9.47
CA PRO A 168 -8.45 8.39 -8.75
C PRO A 168 -8.83 7.22 -7.84
N VAL A 169 -8.57 5.99 -8.26
CA VAL A 169 -8.84 4.78 -7.47
C VAL A 169 -7.98 4.77 -6.21
N SER A 170 -6.69 5.09 -6.36
CA SER A 170 -5.75 5.18 -5.24
C SER A 170 -6.06 6.35 -4.31
N ARG A 171 -6.52 7.49 -4.85
CA ARG A 171 -6.99 8.60 -4.03
C ARG A 171 -8.15 8.20 -3.14
N LEU A 172 -9.21 7.66 -3.76
CA LEU A 172 -10.39 7.16 -3.07
C LEU A 172 -10.02 6.15 -1.97
N PHE A 173 -9.26 5.11 -2.33
CA PHE A 173 -8.90 4.05 -1.40
C PHE A 173 -8.08 4.60 -0.22
N GLN A 174 -7.02 5.35 -0.52
CA GLN A 174 -6.09 5.80 0.50
C GLN A 174 -6.73 6.82 1.44
N VAL A 175 -7.56 7.75 0.96
CA VAL A 175 -8.25 8.68 1.87
C VAL A 175 -9.22 7.96 2.78
N ALA A 176 -10.04 7.06 2.26
CA ALA A 176 -10.92 6.23 3.09
C ALA A 176 -10.12 5.48 4.17
N CYS A 177 -8.93 4.99 3.83
CA CYS A 177 -8.03 4.36 4.79
C CYS A 177 -7.49 5.32 5.86
N MET A 178 -7.21 6.58 5.51
CA MET A 178 -6.78 7.60 6.47
C MET A 178 -7.88 7.91 7.49
N GLU A 179 -9.12 8.08 7.03
CA GLU A 179 -10.32 8.24 7.87
C GLU A 179 -10.50 7.05 8.82
N TYR A 180 -10.45 5.85 8.27
CA TYR A 180 -10.64 4.62 9.07
C TYR A 180 -9.59 4.42 10.16
N ALA A 181 -8.35 4.83 9.88
CA ALA A 181 -7.23 4.66 10.80
C ALA A 181 -7.37 5.54 12.05
N TYR A 182 -8.00 6.72 11.90
CA TYR A 182 -8.27 7.70 12.95
C TYR A 182 -9.76 8.05 13.04
N PRO A 183 -10.60 7.23 13.70
CA PRO A 183 -12.04 7.46 13.76
C PRO A 183 -12.44 8.77 14.45
N GLU A 184 -11.53 9.40 15.20
CA GLU A 184 -11.71 10.69 15.87
C GLU A 184 -11.18 11.91 15.11
N LEU A 185 -10.50 11.70 13.98
CA LEU A 185 -9.92 12.77 13.16
C LEU A 185 -10.59 12.81 11.79
N ASP A 186 -10.49 13.97 11.16
CA ASP A 186 -10.98 14.27 9.81
C ASP A 186 -9.77 14.48 8.90
N TYR A 187 -9.54 13.57 7.96
CA TYR A 187 -8.45 13.67 7.00
C TYR A 187 -8.91 14.46 5.77
N ARG A 188 -8.29 15.64 5.56
CA ARG A 188 -8.62 16.48 4.41
C ARG A 188 -7.59 16.33 3.32
N ASN A 189 -7.97 15.72 2.20
CA ASN A 189 -7.05 15.42 1.11
C ASN A 189 -6.41 16.67 0.49
N ALA A 190 -7.16 17.78 0.36
CA ALA A 190 -6.65 19.03 -0.20
C ALA A 190 -5.55 19.68 0.67
N GLU A 191 -5.69 19.59 1.99
CA GLU A 191 -4.69 20.08 2.95
C GLU A 191 -3.60 19.07 3.29
N ASP A 192 -3.81 17.79 2.93
CA ASP A 192 -2.91 16.67 3.26
C ASP A 192 -2.65 16.58 4.78
N GLY A 193 -3.72 16.60 5.56
CA GLY A 193 -3.61 16.61 7.02
C GLY A 193 -4.80 16.00 7.74
N GLN A 194 -4.55 15.57 8.97
CA GLN A 194 -5.53 15.07 9.92
C GLN A 194 -6.00 16.20 10.82
N PHE A 195 -7.30 16.31 11.07
CA PHE A 195 -7.89 17.43 11.80
C PHE A 195 -8.72 16.98 13.00
N GLU A 196 -8.49 17.62 14.14
CA GLU A 196 -9.38 17.60 15.29
C GLU A 196 -10.18 18.92 15.27
N GLY A 197 -11.35 18.89 14.63
CA GLY A 197 -12.12 20.09 14.31
C GLY A 197 -11.37 21.00 13.33
N VAL A 198 -10.81 22.12 13.83
CA VAL A 198 -10.02 23.06 13.01
C VAL A 198 -8.51 22.90 13.18
N LYS A 199 -8.08 22.08 14.15
CA LYS A 199 -6.67 21.91 14.49
C LYS A 199 -6.08 20.79 13.64
N ASN A 200 -5.13 21.13 12.78
CA ASN A 200 -4.34 20.15 12.06
C ASN A 200 -3.37 19.46 13.03
N THR A 201 -3.45 18.14 13.16
CA THR A 201 -2.64 17.31 14.08
C THR A 201 -1.41 16.71 13.40
N GLY A 202 -1.28 16.87 12.08
CA GLY A 202 -0.18 16.36 11.27
C GLY A 202 -0.66 15.60 10.04
N THR A 203 0.24 14.84 9.44
CA THR A 203 -0.05 13.96 8.29
C THR A 203 0.56 12.58 8.53
N GLY A 204 0.10 11.58 7.78
CA GLY A 204 0.48 10.19 7.97
C GLY A 204 -0.29 9.48 9.08
N LEU A 205 0.11 8.23 9.32
CA LEU A 205 -0.47 7.36 10.34
C LEU A 205 0.56 7.08 11.43
N SER A 206 0.15 7.17 12.69
CA SER A 206 0.89 6.64 13.83
C SER A 206 0.88 5.12 13.80
N LEU A 207 1.76 4.50 14.58
CA LEU A 207 1.84 3.05 14.72
C LEU A 207 0.47 2.41 14.99
N GLY A 208 -0.24 2.84 16.04
CA GLY A 208 -1.54 2.26 16.40
C GLY A 208 -2.62 2.47 15.34
N ALA A 209 -2.56 3.56 14.57
CA ALA A 209 -3.49 3.82 13.47
C ALA A 209 -3.19 2.93 12.26
N PHE A 210 -1.91 2.71 11.95
CA PHE A 210 -1.48 1.78 10.91
C PHE A 210 -1.87 0.33 11.24
N ASP A 211 -1.61 -0.14 12.46
CA ASP A 211 -1.99 -1.49 12.89
C ASP A 211 -3.50 -1.70 12.81
N ARG A 212 -4.28 -0.71 13.25
CA ARG A 212 -5.75 -0.71 13.15
C ARG A 212 -6.23 -0.88 11.71
N LEU A 213 -5.61 -0.16 10.78
CA LEU A 213 -5.93 -0.19 9.36
C LEU A 213 -5.53 -1.54 8.74
N LEU A 214 -4.33 -2.02 9.04
CA LEU A 214 -3.79 -3.28 8.52
C LEU A 214 -4.62 -4.49 8.98
N ASP A 215 -4.98 -4.55 10.27
CA ASP A 215 -5.94 -5.54 10.79
C ASP A 215 -7.32 -5.40 10.12
N GLY A 216 -7.82 -4.16 10.01
CA GLY A 216 -9.09 -3.86 9.34
C GLY A 216 -9.19 -4.49 7.97
N ILE A 217 -8.23 -4.18 7.11
CA ILE A 217 -8.18 -4.61 5.70
C ILE A 217 -7.87 -6.10 5.58
N THR A 218 -6.89 -6.61 6.32
CA THR A 218 -6.40 -7.99 6.12
C THR A 218 -7.19 -9.04 6.90
N GLY A 219 -7.85 -8.63 7.99
CA GLY A 219 -8.46 -9.53 8.97
C GLY A 219 -7.44 -10.42 9.68
N LYS A 220 -6.15 -10.06 9.63
CA LYS A 220 -5.04 -10.80 10.24
C LYS A 220 -4.46 -9.97 11.38
N HIS A 221 -3.95 -10.66 12.38
CA HIS A 221 -3.12 -10.04 13.41
C HIS A 221 -1.70 -9.80 12.86
N TRP A 222 -1.14 -8.66 13.23
CA TRP A 222 0.23 -8.26 12.91
C TRP A 222 0.92 -7.82 14.20
N GLU A 223 2.19 -8.16 14.34
CA GLU A 223 3.04 -7.63 15.39
C GLU A 223 3.88 -6.48 14.85
N THR A 224 4.18 -5.52 15.73
CA THR A 224 5.07 -4.42 15.40
C THR A 224 6.22 -4.33 16.40
N LEU A 225 7.43 -4.36 15.85
CA LEU A 225 8.68 -4.11 16.55
C LEU A 225 9.14 -2.68 16.28
N SER A 226 9.63 -1.96 17.29
CA SER A 226 9.97 -0.53 17.18
C SER A 226 11.12 -0.13 18.11
N ASP A 227 11.63 1.09 17.95
CA ASP A 227 12.66 1.66 18.83
C ASP A 227 12.28 1.66 20.32
N ALA A 228 10.98 1.70 20.64
CA ALA A 228 10.53 1.55 22.02
C ALA A 228 10.97 0.20 22.59
N HIS A 229 10.84 -0.88 21.83
CA HIS A 229 11.25 -2.23 22.22
C HIS A 229 12.76 -2.32 22.43
N ALA A 230 13.55 -1.75 21.52
CA ALA A 230 15.01 -1.67 21.67
C ALA A 230 15.42 -0.89 22.94
N ARG A 231 14.75 0.23 23.24
CA ARG A 231 15.00 0.99 24.49
C ARG A 231 14.60 0.20 25.74
N PHE A 232 13.50 -0.56 25.71
CA PHE A 232 13.12 -1.43 26.82
C PHE A 232 14.13 -2.56 27.02
N ALA A 233 14.58 -3.22 25.96
CA ALA A 233 15.64 -4.22 26.03
C ALA A 233 16.93 -3.61 26.61
N ALA A 234 17.37 -2.44 26.13
CA ALA A 234 18.53 -1.75 26.67
C ALA A 234 18.37 -1.40 28.17
N LEU A 235 17.17 -1.00 28.61
CA LEU A 235 16.87 -0.73 30.00
C LEU A 235 16.98 -1.99 30.87
N PHE A 236 16.39 -3.11 30.45
CA PHE A 236 16.47 -4.39 31.16
C PHE A 236 17.91 -4.89 31.28
N ALA A 237 18.68 -4.77 30.20
CA ALA A 237 20.11 -5.14 30.19
C ALA A 237 20.91 -4.34 31.24
N ARG A 238 20.59 -3.06 31.44
CA ARG A 238 21.23 -2.23 32.50
C ARG A 238 20.97 -2.72 33.92
N PHE A 239 19.90 -3.47 34.13
CA PHE A 239 19.57 -4.11 35.41
C PHE A 239 20.05 -5.57 35.51
N GLY A 240 20.86 -6.04 34.55
CA GLY A 240 21.38 -7.41 34.54
C GLY A 240 20.36 -8.48 34.16
N VAL A 241 19.23 -8.08 33.58
CA VAL A 241 18.24 -9.02 33.03
C VAL A 241 18.72 -9.50 31.67
N ASP A 242 18.68 -10.81 31.44
CA ASP A 242 18.94 -11.41 30.14
C ASP A 242 17.86 -10.98 29.13
N THR A 243 18.27 -10.22 28.11
CA THR A 243 17.37 -9.69 27.06
C THR A 243 17.44 -10.48 25.77
N SER A 244 18.12 -11.64 25.75
CA SER A 244 18.09 -12.56 24.61
C SER A 244 16.67 -13.02 24.26
N LYS A 245 15.74 -12.95 25.22
CA LYS A 245 14.32 -13.32 25.08
C LYS A 245 13.38 -12.14 24.82
N VAL A 246 13.89 -10.91 24.88
CA VAL A 246 13.10 -9.69 24.69
C VAL A 246 13.34 -9.21 23.27
N ALA A 247 12.27 -8.98 22.50
CA ALA A 247 12.39 -8.48 21.13
C ALA A 247 13.11 -7.13 21.09
N ASP A 248 14.02 -6.98 20.12
CA ASP A 248 14.86 -5.79 19.94
C ASP A 248 14.94 -5.48 18.45
N LEU A 249 14.47 -4.28 18.04
CA LEU A 249 14.44 -3.88 16.64
C LEU A 249 15.82 -3.97 15.97
N HIS A 250 16.85 -3.43 16.60
CA HIS A 250 18.17 -3.33 15.98
C HIS A 250 18.86 -4.70 15.89
N ARG A 251 18.54 -5.62 16.80
CA ARG A 251 19.07 -6.98 16.76
C ARG A 251 18.27 -7.88 15.81
N ASP A 252 16.95 -7.80 15.83
CA ASP A 252 16.08 -8.84 15.29
C ASP A 252 15.54 -8.50 13.89
N ALA A 253 15.48 -7.22 13.51
CA ALA A 253 14.76 -6.77 12.31
C ALA A 253 15.19 -7.48 11.02
N LEU A 254 16.50 -7.59 10.73
CA LEU A 254 16.96 -8.23 9.49
C LEU A 254 16.56 -9.71 9.43
N SER A 255 16.62 -10.42 10.57
CA SER A 255 16.22 -11.82 10.64
C SER A 255 14.71 -12.01 10.42
N ILE A 256 13.90 -11.08 10.94
CA ILE A 256 12.45 -11.04 10.71
C ILE A 256 12.17 -10.82 9.22
N ILE A 257 12.79 -9.79 8.63
CA ILE A 257 12.60 -9.47 7.21
C ILE A 257 12.96 -10.66 6.34
N GLU A 258 14.14 -11.27 6.54
CA GLU A 258 14.57 -12.42 5.75
C GLU A 258 13.60 -13.58 5.85
N ARG A 259 13.17 -13.93 7.06
CA ARG A 259 12.27 -15.05 7.27
C ARG A 259 10.90 -14.82 6.64
N VAL A 260 10.34 -13.62 6.80
CA VAL A 260 9.03 -13.27 6.24
C VAL A 260 9.07 -13.19 4.73
N THR A 261 10.06 -12.49 4.16
CA THR A 261 10.20 -12.34 2.70
C THR A 261 10.55 -13.66 2.02
N SER A 262 11.36 -14.53 2.64
CA SER A 262 11.64 -15.89 2.14
C SER A 262 10.41 -16.81 2.19
N ALA A 263 9.47 -16.57 3.11
CA ALA A 263 8.17 -17.23 3.13
C ALA A 263 7.22 -16.67 2.05
N GLY A 264 7.68 -15.72 1.24
CA GLY A 264 6.89 -15.04 0.24
C GLY A 264 5.83 -14.14 0.87
N GLU A 265 6.02 -13.63 2.09
CA GLU A 265 5.11 -12.68 2.75
C GLU A 265 5.71 -11.27 2.81
N THR A 266 4.89 -10.30 3.18
CA THR A 266 5.29 -8.88 3.21
C THR A 266 5.69 -8.42 4.61
N VAL A 267 6.72 -7.58 4.67
CA VAL A 267 7.05 -6.79 5.85
C VAL A 267 6.91 -5.31 5.53
N PHE A 268 6.34 -4.55 6.46
CA PHE A 268 6.28 -3.09 6.36
C PHE A 268 7.31 -2.48 7.30
N ALA A 269 8.11 -1.55 6.79
CA ALA A 269 9.11 -0.84 7.59
C ALA A 269 8.79 0.64 7.63
N THR A 270 8.97 1.29 8.77
CA THR A 270 9.02 2.76 8.85
C THR A 270 10.49 3.17 8.88
N LEU A 271 10.84 4.05 7.95
CA LEU A 271 12.15 4.68 7.87
C LEU A 271 12.02 6.12 8.35
N GLU A 272 12.90 6.55 9.24
CA GLU A 272 12.94 7.91 9.76
C GLU A 272 14.19 8.64 9.25
N LEU A 273 14.00 9.70 8.48
CA LEU A 273 15.10 10.50 7.96
C LEU A 273 15.45 11.65 8.92
N PRO A 274 16.70 11.71 9.43
CA PRO A 274 17.13 12.83 10.25
C PRO A 274 17.35 14.07 9.36
N LYS A 275 16.68 15.17 9.69
CA LYS A 275 16.96 16.52 9.15
C LYS A 275 16.71 16.72 7.63
N VAL A 276 15.92 15.86 6.99
CA VAL A 276 15.53 16.06 5.58
C VAL A 276 14.23 16.84 5.48
N ARG A 277 14.19 17.85 4.61
CA ARG A 277 12.94 18.55 4.28
C ARG A 277 12.09 17.62 3.42
N SER A 278 11.03 17.08 4.02
CA SER A 278 10.02 16.29 3.32
C SER A 278 9.46 17.05 2.10
N PRO A 279 9.42 16.46 0.89
CA PRO A 279 8.76 17.07 -0.27
C PRO A 279 7.23 17.03 -0.17
N VAL A 280 6.68 16.16 0.69
CA VAL A 280 5.26 16.10 1.02
C VAL A 280 4.85 17.40 1.72
N ARG A 281 3.71 17.98 1.30
CA ARG A 281 3.15 19.21 1.87
C ARG A 281 2.72 18.96 3.31
N ARG A 282 3.61 19.28 4.26
CA ARG A 282 3.28 19.16 5.69
C ARG A 282 2.52 20.38 6.17
N ALA A 283 1.58 20.14 7.08
CA ALA A 283 1.01 21.18 7.93
C ALA A 283 2.13 21.97 8.63
N ALA A 284 1.94 23.29 8.77
CA ALA A 284 2.93 24.16 9.40
C ALA A 284 3.26 23.67 10.83
N GLY A 285 4.53 23.33 11.09
CA GLY A 285 5.03 23.01 12.44
C GLY A 285 5.66 21.62 12.63
N SER A 286 5.56 20.69 11.69
CA SER A 286 6.18 19.36 11.80
C SER A 286 7.56 19.29 11.15
N ALA A 287 8.54 19.99 11.72
CA ALA A 287 9.96 19.85 11.40
C ALA A 287 10.60 19.21 12.65
N GLU A 288 11.06 17.97 12.62
CA GLU A 288 12.46 17.67 12.27
C GLU A 288 12.67 16.26 11.69
N HIS A 289 11.64 15.41 11.73
CA HIS A 289 11.74 13.98 11.40
C HIS A 289 10.64 13.56 10.42
N ALA A 290 11.05 12.88 9.35
CA ALA A 290 10.14 12.34 8.35
C ALA A 290 10.09 10.82 8.41
N ALA A 291 9.17 10.31 9.23
CA ALA A 291 8.78 8.91 9.19
C ALA A 291 8.07 8.63 7.85
N HIS A 292 8.45 7.53 7.21
CA HIS A 292 7.89 7.10 5.94
C HIS A 292 7.80 5.59 5.88
N LYS A 293 6.63 5.10 5.48
CA LYS A 293 6.36 3.67 5.41
C LYS A 293 6.76 3.14 4.04
N VAL A 294 7.51 2.05 4.03
CA VAL A 294 7.89 1.30 2.83
C VAL A 294 7.51 -0.16 2.97
N ARG A 295 7.44 -0.86 1.83
CA ARG A 295 7.20 -2.30 1.78
C ARG A 295 8.50 -3.04 1.44
N ILE A 296 8.98 -3.90 2.33
CA ILE A 296 10.23 -4.64 2.09
C ILE A 296 9.94 -5.87 1.24
N LEU A 297 10.75 -6.07 0.21
CA LEU A 297 10.64 -7.18 -0.73
C LEU A 297 11.66 -8.27 -0.46
N GLU A 298 12.91 -7.91 -0.17
CA GLU A 298 14.01 -8.87 -0.04
C GLU A 298 15.22 -8.24 0.68
N ILE A 299 16.02 -9.08 1.35
CA ILE A 299 17.39 -8.78 1.77
C ILE A 299 18.35 -9.66 0.98
N ASP A 300 19.25 -9.04 0.24
CA ASP A 300 20.34 -9.70 -0.48
C ASP A 300 21.64 -9.48 0.29
N ARG A 301 21.95 -10.41 1.21
CA ARG A 301 23.17 -10.36 2.02
C ARG A 301 24.46 -10.41 1.19
N PRO A 302 24.60 -11.27 0.16
CA PRO A 302 25.80 -11.29 -0.66
C PRO A 302 26.17 -9.92 -1.25
N ASN A 303 25.16 -9.14 -1.69
CA ASN A 303 25.37 -7.80 -2.22
C ASN A 303 25.23 -6.69 -1.18
N GLY A 304 24.81 -7.02 0.04
CA GLY A 304 24.65 -6.07 1.14
C GLY A 304 23.52 -5.06 0.91
N ILE A 305 22.43 -5.45 0.26
CA ILE A 305 21.33 -4.56 -0.13
C ILE A 305 19.96 -5.02 0.39
N VAL A 306 19.08 -4.06 0.63
CA VAL A 306 17.65 -4.25 0.88
C VAL A 306 16.88 -3.76 -0.34
N THR A 307 15.98 -4.59 -0.87
CA THR A 307 15.05 -4.23 -1.94
C THR A 307 13.68 -3.93 -1.33
N TYR A 308 13.06 -2.82 -1.72
CA TYR A 308 11.78 -2.37 -1.18
C TYR A 308 10.97 -1.61 -2.23
N ASP A 309 9.65 -1.56 -2.05
CA ASP A 309 8.78 -0.64 -2.79
C ASP A 309 8.58 0.63 -1.94
N ASP A 310 8.89 1.76 -2.56
CA ASP A 310 8.64 3.09 -2.03
C ASP A 310 7.31 3.61 -2.58
N PRO A 311 6.29 3.88 -1.75
CA PRO A 311 5.01 4.41 -2.22
C PRO A 311 5.12 5.84 -2.78
N MET A 312 6.21 6.55 -2.49
CA MET A 312 6.44 7.89 -3.01
C MET A 312 6.81 7.87 -4.48
N ASP A 313 6.53 8.97 -5.18
CA ASP A 313 6.88 9.04 -6.59
C ASP A 313 8.41 8.97 -6.81
N PRO A 314 8.94 7.99 -7.57
CA PRO A 314 10.37 7.88 -7.85
C PRO A 314 10.97 9.06 -8.65
N GLN A 315 10.17 9.94 -9.24
CA GLN A 315 10.69 11.16 -9.87
C GLN A 315 11.10 12.22 -8.84
N GLN A 316 10.77 12.00 -7.57
CA GLN A 316 11.03 12.92 -6.48
C GLN A 316 12.08 12.30 -5.56
N SER A 317 13.22 12.96 -5.41
CA SER A 317 14.24 12.55 -4.45
C SER A 317 13.83 13.02 -3.06
N TRP A 318 13.78 12.11 -2.09
CA TRP A 318 13.49 12.46 -0.69
C TRP A 318 14.47 11.84 0.32
N PHE A 319 15.38 10.97 -0.13
CA PHE A 319 16.45 10.38 0.68
C PHE A 319 17.75 11.20 0.57
N GLU A 320 17.73 12.49 0.95
CA GLU A 320 18.96 13.28 0.95
C GLU A 320 20.01 12.68 1.91
N GLY A 321 21.21 12.41 1.42
CA GLY A 321 22.31 11.84 2.21
C GLY A 321 22.30 10.33 2.38
N ILE A 322 21.29 9.63 1.86
CA ILE A 322 21.20 8.16 1.89
C ILE A 322 21.41 7.60 0.48
N ARG A 323 22.13 6.48 0.38
CA ARG A 323 22.41 5.82 -0.91
C ARG A 323 21.23 4.94 -1.32
N THR A 324 20.18 5.58 -1.83
CA THR A 324 19.06 4.88 -2.46
C THR A 324 19.24 4.84 -3.97
N ARG A 325 18.99 3.68 -4.60
CA ARG A 325 18.92 3.53 -6.05
C ARG A 325 17.50 3.13 -6.45
N ILE A 326 16.89 3.93 -7.31
CA ILE A 326 15.61 3.63 -7.94
C ILE A 326 15.85 2.59 -9.05
N VAL A 327 15.22 1.43 -8.92
CA VAL A 327 15.36 0.28 -9.82
C VAL A 327 14.41 0.40 -11.01
N ASP A 328 13.19 0.90 -10.78
CA ASP A 328 12.20 1.06 -11.83
C ASP A 328 11.38 2.35 -11.71
N ARG A 329 10.53 2.60 -12.72
CA ARG A 329 9.69 3.81 -12.79
C ARG A 329 8.54 3.86 -11.79
N TYR A 330 8.35 2.81 -11.00
CA TYR A 330 7.22 2.61 -10.11
C TYR A 330 7.59 2.70 -8.63
N GLY A 331 8.86 2.94 -8.31
CA GLY A 331 9.28 3.15 -6.92
C GLY A 331 9.91 1.92 -6.29
N ARG A 332 10.19 0.87 -7.08
CA ARG A 332 11.08 -0.19 -6.59
C ARG A 332 12.46 0.39 -6.38
N CYS A 333 12.99 0.24 -5.19
CA CYS A 333 14.24 0.83 -4.75
C CYS A 333 15.15 -0.23 -4.13
N THR A 334 16.45 0.09 -4.10
CA THR A 334 17.45 -0.66 -3.33
C THR A 334 18.26 0.31 -2.48
N MET A 335 18.62 -0.10 -1.26
CA MET A 335 19.57 0.64 -0.41
C MET A 335 20.53 -0.32 0.31
N PRO A 336 21.76 0.12 0.68
CA PRO A 336 22.64 -0.69 1.51
C PRO A 336 22.00 -1.08 2.85
N ILE A 337 22.21 -2.32 3.31
CA ILE A 337 21.69 -2.81 4.60
C ILE A 337 22.10 -1.89 5.74
N ALA A 338 23.37 -1.46 5.77
CA ALA A 338 23.87 -0.57 6.81
C ALA A 338 23.22 0.83 6.81
N ASP A 339 22.69 1.28 5.67
CA ASP A 339 21.95 2.55 5.62
C ASP A 339 20.47 2.33 5.99
N PHE A 340 19.89 1.19 5.61
CA PHE A 340 18.56 0.77 6.06
C PHE A 340 18.47 0.64 7.59
N GLU A 341 19.40 -0.07 8.23
CA GLU A 341 19.41 -0.29 9.69
C GLU A 341 19.49 1.02 10.49
N LYS A 342 20.16 2.05 9.96
CA LYS A 342 20.24 3.37 10.61
C LYS A 342 18.93 4.14 10.56
N LEU A 343 18.11 3.89 9.55
CA LEU A 343 16.85 4.60 9.31
C LEU A 343 15.65 3.85 9.88
N LEU A 344 15.76 2.54 10.07
CA LEU A 344 14.68 1.71 10.54
C LEU A 344 14.31 2.05 11.98
N VAL A 345 13.06 2.48 12.17
CA VAL A 345 12.50 2.79 13.50
C VAL A 345 11.31 1.91 13.87
N GLU A 346 10.75 1.19 12.89
CA GLU A 346 9.59 0.31 13.07
C GLU A 346 9.51 -0.77 12.00
N LEU A 347 9.00 -1.95 12.38
CA LEU A 347 8.78 -3.10 11.52
C LEU A 347 7.46 -3.79 11.88
N SER A 348 6.54 -3.95 10.93
CA SER A 348 5.30 -4.70 11.11
C SER A 348 5.34 -6.01 10.30
N TYR A 349 5.04 -7.14 10.94
CA TYR A 349 5.18 -8.49 10.37
C TYR A 349 4.09 -9.46 10.87
N PRO A 350 3.81 -10.56 10.13
CA PRO A 350 2.93 -11.63 10.61
C PRO A 350 3.63 -12.44 11.72
N PRO A 351 3.10 -12.50 12.96
CA PRO A 351 3.77 -13.09 14.11
C PRO A 351 4.06 -14.59 13.96
N GLU A 352 3.25 -15.32 13.19
CA GLU A 352 3.46 -16.74 12.90
C GLU A 352 4.78 -17.01 12.14
N LEU A 353 5.32 -15.99 11.47
CA LEU A 353 6.58 -16.07 10.74
C LEU A 353 7.78 -15.63 11.58
N TRP A 354 7.57 -15.06 12.77
CA TRP A 354 8.64 -14.84 13.74
C TRP A 354 8.09 -14.98 15.17
N PRO A 355 8.06 -16.20 15.72
CA PRO A 355 7.49 -16.47 17.04
C PRO A 355 8.40 -16.04 18.21
N GLY A 356 9.31 -15.10 17.96
CA GLY A 356 10.26 -14.59 18.95
C GLY A 356 11.68 -15.17 18.85
N PRO A 357 12.61 -14.59 19.62
CA PRO A 357 14.04 -14.88 19.51
C PRO A 357 14.42 -16.29 19.98
N GLU A 358 13.64 -16.91 20.88
CA GLU A 358 13.91 -18.30 21.33
C GLU A 358 13.71 -19.34 20.23
N GLN A 359 12.83 -19.05 19.28
CA GLN A 359 12.42 -19.97 18.22
C GLN A 359 12.98 -19.59 16.85
N ALA A 360 13.73 -18.48 16.78
CA ALA A 360 14.55 -18.13 15.63
C ALA A 360 15.76 -19.08 15.56
N ARG A 361 15.52 -20.35 15.17
CA ARG A 361 16.61 -21.21 14.70
C ARG A 361 17.29 -20.47 13.55
N PRO A 362 18.63 -20.43 13.48
CA PRO A 362 19.31 -19.89 12.32
C PRO A 362 18.73 -20.55 11.07
N ALA A 363 18.44 -19.75 10.04
CA ALA A 363 17.97 -20.27 8.76
C ALA A 363 18.88 -21.44 8.36
N PRO A 364 18.31 -22.56 7.88
CA PRO A 364 19.11 -23.72 7.51
C PRO A 364 20.20 -23.23 6.57
N THR A 365 21.45 -23.36 7.03
CA THR A 365 22.61 -22.97 6.23
C THR A 365 22.52 -23.81 4.97
N GLU A 366 22.42 -23.18 3.79
CA GLU A 366 22.42 -23.93 2.54
C GLU A 366 23.59 -24.92 2.59
N PRO A 367 23.36 -26.21 2.28
CA PRO A 367 24.41 -27.20 2.33
C PRO A 367 25.55 -26.71 1.44
N GLN A 368 26.73 -26.50 2.04
CA GLN A 368 27.91 -26.13 1.27
C GLN A 368 28.06 -27.15 0.13
N PRO A 369 28.28 -26.70 -1.12
CA PRO A 369 28.50 -27.62 -2.21
C PRO A 369 29.67 -28.53 -1.84
N GLU A 370 29.40 -29.83 -1.76
CA GLU A 370 30.44 -30.84 -1.50
C GLU A 370 31.55 -30.63 -2.55
N THR A 371 32.71 -30.20 -2.08
CA THR A 371 33.91 -30.13 -2.90
C THR A 371 34.27 -31.56 -3.29
N ARG A 372 34.03 -31.89 -4.56
CA ARG A 372 34.48 -33.14 -5.17
C ARG A 372 35.94 -33.08 -5.57
#